data_AF-A0A3C0TBZ4-F1
#
_entry.id   AF-A0A3C0TBZ4-F1
#
_cell.length_a   1.000
_cell.length_b   1.000
_cell.length_c   1.000
_cell.angle_alpha   90.00
_cell.angle_beta   90.00
_cell.angle_gamma   90.00
#
_symmetry.space_group_name_H-M   'P 1'
#
loop_
_entity.id
_entity.type
_entity.pdbx_description
1 polymer ?
#
loop_
_entity_poly.entity_id
_entity_poly.type
_entity_poly.pdbx_seq_one_letter_code
_entity_poly.pdbx_strand_id
1 'polypeptide(L)' 'GTSVEVCSNAAALITTPASAKIYRSAGATSQITCDLKLGEGASLEWLPQDTVLFGGSRVHQATTV' A
#
# COMPACT_ATOMS: atom_id res chain seq x y z
N GLY A 1 -6.67 -2.86 0.66
CA GLY A 1 -5.55 -2.14 1.28
C GLY A 1 -4.59 -3.13 1.90
N THR A 2 -3.47 -2.63 2.42
CA THR A 2 -2.40 -3.40 3.06
C THR A 2 -2.27 -2.93 4.50
N SER A 3 -2.14 -3.85 5.45
CA SER A 3 -1.86 -3.51 6.85
C SER A 3 -0.61 -4.24 7.28
N VAL A 4 0.33 -3.51 7.89
CA VAL A 4 1.59 -4.06 8.40
C VAL A 4 1.75 -3.64 9.85
N GLU A 5 2.05 -4.60 10.71
CA GLU A 5 2.44 -4.36 12.09
C GLU A 5 3.80 -5.01 12.34
N VAL A 6 4.77 -4.21 12.77
CA VAL A 6 6.10 -4.69 13.13
C VAL A 6 6.24 -4.54 14.64
N CYS A 7 6.35 -5.67 15.34
CA CYS A 7 6.51 -5.69 16.79
C CYS A 7 7.79 -4.98 17.25
N SER A 8 7.83 -4.59 18.52
CA SER A 8 8.98 -3.94 19.15
C SER A 8 10.29 -4.71 18.93
N ASN A 9 11.35 -3.98 18.59
CA ASN A 9 12.69 -4.50 18.29
C ASN A 9 12.77 -5.53 17.15
N ALA A 10 11.74 -5.63 16.31
CA ALA A 10 11.75 -6.49 15.13
C ALA A 10 12.12 -5.71 13.86
N ALA A 11 12.66 -6.43 12.89
CA ALA A 11 12.96 -5.92 11.55
C ALA A 11 12.15 -6.69 10.51
N ALA A 12 11.50 -5.97 9.60
CA ALA A 12 10.76 -6.56 8.49
C ALA A 12 11.17 -5.93 7.15
N LEU A 13 11.38 -6.78 6.14
CA LEU A 13 11.49 -6.39 4.74
C LEU A 13 10.27 -6.90 4.00
N ILE A 14 9.46 -6.00 3.44
CA ILE A 14 8.26 -6.33 2.68
C ILE A 14 8.43 -5.87 1.24
N THR A 15 8.41 -6.85 0.34
CA THR A 15 8.37 -6.62 -1.10
C THR A 15 6.99 -6.99 -1.63
N THR A 16 6.44 -6.16 -2.50
CA THR A 16 5.12 -6.39 -3.07
C THR A 16 5.31 -6.82 -4.52
N PRO A 17 5.05 -8.09 -4.88
CA PRO A 17 5.13 -8.51 -6.27
C PRO A 17 3.92 -7.96 -7.02
N ALA A 18 4.18 -7.52 -8.26
CA ALA A 18 3.20 -7.06 -9.23
C ALA A 18 2.49 -5.73 -8.93
N SER A 19 2.27 -4.98 -10.01
CA SER A 19 1.58 -3.70 -9.96
C SER A 19 0.09 -3.84 -9.78
N ALA A 20 -0.51 -2.91 -9.04
CA ALA A 20 -1.94 -2.70 -9.07
C ALA A 20 -2.34 -2.18 -10.46
N LYS A 21 -3.42 -2.70 -11.04
CA LYS A 21 -3.92 -2.28 -12.37
C LYS A 21 -5.31 -1.72 -12.20
N ILE A 22 -5.47 -0.41 -12.44
CA ILE A 22 -6.75 0.26 -12.28
C ILE A 22 -7.33 0.58 -13.66
N TYR A 23 -8.49 0.01 -13.93
CA TYR A 23 -9.24 0.19 -15.16
C TYR A 23 -10.27 1.31 -15.01
N ARG A 24 -11.01 1.56 -16.11
CA ARG A 24 -12.11 2.51 -16.12
C ARG A 24 -13.07 2.25 -14.96
N SER A 25 -13.36 3.30 -14.20
CA SER A 25 -14.49 3.26 -13.27
C SER A 25 -15.76 3.76 -13.98
N ALA A 26 -16.85 3.00 -13.87
CA ALA A 26 -18.17 3.43 -14.33
C ALA A 26 -18.93 4.29 -13.31
N GLY A 27 -18.28 4.66 -12.20
CA GLY A 27 -18.90 5.33 -11.08
C GLY A 27 -17.87 5.57 -9.98
N ALA A 28 -17.87 4.76 -8.93
CA ALA A 28 -17.07 4.97 -7.72
C ALA A 28 -15.54 5.04 -7.94
N THR A 29 -14.86 5.86 -7.15
CA THR A 29 -13.38 5.91 -7.14
C THR A 29 -12.84 4.66 -6.45
N SER A 30 -11.88 3.96 -7.06
CA SER A 30 -11.16 2.86 -6.40
C SER A 30 -10.33 3.39 -5.23
N GLN A 31 -10.28 2.66 -4.12
CA GLN A 31 -9.49 3.05 -2.95
C GLN A 31 -8.40 2.04 -2.64
N ILE A 32 -7.18 2.53 -2.44
CA ILE A 32 -6.03 1.74 -1.99
C ILE A 32 -5.48 2.39 -0.73
N THR A 33 -5.63 1.73 0.41
CA THR A 33 -5.09 2.18 1.69
C THR A 33 -3.93 1.30 2.11
N CYS A 34 -2.88 1.89 2.69
CA CYS A 34 -1.80 1.18 3.34
C CYS A 34 -1.63 1.72 4.76
N ASP A 35 -1.69 0.87 5.77
CA ASP A 35 -1.55 1.26 7.17
C ASP A 35 -0.37 0.51 7.77
N LEU A 36 0.66 1.25 8.16
CA LEU A 36 1.91 0.72 8.73
C LEU A 36 1.96 1.09 10.21
N LYS A 37 2.31 0.14 11.07
CA LYS A 37 2.51 0.38 12.51
C LYS A 37 3.81 -0.24 12.97
N LEU A 38 4.62 0.55 13.67
CA LEU A 38 5.91 0.12 14.20
C LEU A 38 5.90 0.20 15.72
N GLY A 39 6.29 -0.90 16.36
CA GLY A 39 6.62 -0.93 17.78
C GLY A 39 7.93 -0.19 18.06
N GLU A 40 8.19 0.08 19.34
CA GLU A 40 9.42 0.72 19.78
C GLU A 40 10.66 -0.07 19.31
N GLY A 41 11.65 0.64 18.75
CA GLY A 41 12.89 0.04 18.25
C GLY A 41 12.73 -0.84 17.00
N ALA A 42 11.54 -0.87 16.38
CA ALA A 42 11.30 -1.66 15.17
C ALA A 42 11.85 -0.98 13.91
N SER A 43 12.16 -1.77 12.90
CA SER A 43 12.47 -1.31 11.55
C SER A 43 11.59 -1.97 10.50
N LEU A 44 11.16 -1.17 9.51
CA LEU A 44 10.40 -1.64 8.36
C LEU A 44 11.06 -1.09 7.10
N GLU A 45 11.55 -2.00 6.26
CA GLU A 45 11.91 -1.72 4.87
C GLU A 45 10.76 -2.16 3.98
N TRP A 46 10.11 -1.22 3.31
CA TRP A 46 8.93 -1.49 2.51
C TRP A 46 9.03 -0.84 1.14
N LEU A 47 8.78 -1.63 0.09
CA LEU A 47 8.59 -1.12 -1.26
C LEU A 47 7.08 -0.98 -1.52
N PRO A 48 6.56 0.26 -1.65
CA PRO A 48 5.17 0.48 -2.03
C PRO A 48 4.84 -0.21 -3.34
N GLN A 49 3.63 -0.77 -3.43
CA GLN A 49 3.13 -1.34 -4.68
C GLN A 49 2.99 -0.23 -5.73
N ASP A 50 3.57 -0.45 -6.90
CA ASP A 50 3.38 0.43 -8.05
C ASP A 50 1.97 0.28 -8.63
N THR A 51 1.47 1.34 -9.30
CA THR A 51 0.11 1.37 -9.82
C THR A 51 0.08 1.80 -11.29
N VAL A 52 -0.51 0.95 -12.12
CA VAL A 52 -0.76 1.19 -13.55
C VAL A 52 -2.19 1.69 -13.73
N LEU A 53 -2.32 2.91 -14.27
CA LEU A 53 -3.60 3.55 -14.53
C LEU A 53 -3.99 3.43 -16.02
N PHE A 54 -5.09 2.74 -16.30
CA PHE A 54 -5.66 2.68 -17.64
C PHE A 54 -6.71 3.79 -17.85
N GLY A 55 -7.05 4.09 -19.11
CA GLY A 55 -7.91 5.21 -19.47
C GLY A 55 -9.29 5.19 -18.78
N GLY A 56 -9.68 6.34 -18.21
CA GLY A 56 -10.93 6.49 -17.46
C GLY A 56 -10.90 5.92 -16.05
N SER A 57 -9.72 5.55 -15.55
CA SER A 57 -9.55 5.14 -14.15
C SER A 57 -9.77 6.30 -13.18
N ARG A 58 -10.26 5.96 -11.99
CA ARG A 58 -10.41 6.87 -10.85
C ARG A 58 -9.88 6.13 -9.63
N VAL A 59 -8.82 6.64 -9.01
CA VAL A 59 -8.24 6.02 -7.81
C VAL A 59 -7.89 7.06 -6.75
N HIS A 60 -8.06 6.69 -5.49
CA HIS A 60 -7.51 7.38 -4.34
C HIS A 60 -6.59 6.41 -3.61
N GLN A 61 -5.33 6.81 -3.43
CA GLN A 61 -4.33 6.00 -2.73
C GLN A 61 -3.78 6.80 -1.55
N ALA A 62 -3.74 6.16 -0.38
CA ALA A 62 -3.25 6.75 0.85
C ALA A 62 -2.41 5.75 1.64
N THR A 63 -1.33 6.24 2.25
CA THR A 63 -0.49 5.48 3.18
C THR A 63 -0.40 6.22 4.50
N THR A 64 -0.63 5.51 5.60
CA THR A 64 -0.50 5.99 6.98
C THR A 64 0.61 5.20 7.68
N VAL A 65 1.41 5.88 8.51
CA VAL A 65 2.47 5.30 9.35
C VAL A 65 2.28 5.78 10.78
#